data_AF-A0A1D6HC78-F1
#
_entry.id   AF-A0A1D6HC78-F1
#
_cell.length_a   1.000
_cell.length_b   1.000
_cell.length_c   1.000
_cell.angle_alpha   90.00
_cell.angle_beta   90.00
_cell.angle_gamma   90.00
#
_symmetry.space_group_name_H-M   'P 1'
#
loop_
_entity.id
_entity.type
_entity.pdbx_description
1 polymer ?
#
loop_
_entity_poly.entity_id
_entity_poly.type
_entity_poly.pdbx_seq_one_letter_code
_entity_poly.pdbx_strand_id
1 'polypeptide(L)'
;MTAWIMCSGLGWSYPCDIWSVGCILVELCTGEAIFQTHENLEHLAMMERVLGPLPYHMFKRADRHSDKYIRKGRLNWPEGCTSRESMKAVMKLSRLQNLVMQNVDQAAGDFIDLLQGLLKYDPSSRLTAREALRHPFFTQGFWRR
;
A
#
# COMPACT_ATOMS: atom_id res chain seq x y z
N MET A 1 0.31 3.18 12.60
CA MET A 1 1.65 2.61 12.90
C MET A 1 2.29 1.84 11.74
N THR A 2 1.61 1.58 10.62
CA THR A 2 2.29 1.11 9.38
C THR A 2 3.14 2.16 8.70
N ALA A 3 2.90 3.44 9.00
CA ALA A 3 3.88 4.50 8.80
C ALA A 3 5.23 4.18 9.47
N TRP A 4 5.29 3.44 10.58
CA TRP A 4 6.53 3.20 11.32
C TRP A 4 7.47 2.21 10.63
N ILE A 5 6.96 1.20 9.90
CA ILE A 5 7.78 0.26 9.12
C ILE A 5 8.25 0.89 7.81
N MET A 6 7.45 1.78 7.21
CA MET A 6 7.87 2.53 6.02
C MET A 6 8.75 3.75 6.34
N CYS A 7 8.63 4.35 7.52
CA CYS A 7 9.39 5.54 7.92
C CYS A 7 10.58 5.21 8.87
N SER A 8 10.84 3.95 9.29
CA SER A 8 12.01 3.61 10.13
C SER A 8 13.28 3.39 9.32
N GLY A 9 14.06 4.46 9.22
CA GLY A 9 15.45 4.49 8.74
C GLY A 9 15.86 5.88 8.22
N LEU A 10 14.89 6.67 7.77
CA LEU A 10 15.04 8.04 7.29
C LEU A 10 13.83 8.79 7.85
N GLY A 11 14.03 9.80 8.69
CA GLY A 11 12.97 10.47 9.46
C GLY A 11 11.73 10.82 8.63
N TRP A 12 10.58 10.99 9.31
CA TRP A 12 9.31 11.46 8.73
C TRP A 12 9.55 12.49 7.63
N SER A 13 9.33 12.08 6.39
CA SER A 13 9.66 12.86 5.22
C SER A 13 8.63 12.59 4.12
N TYR A 14 8.76 13.34 3.03
CA TYR A 14 7.82 13.39 1.91
C TYR A 14 7.30 12.03 1.40
N PRO A 15 8.08 10.92 1.37
CA PRO A 15 7.55 9.63 0.91
C PRO A 15 6.36 9.11 1.73
N CYS A 16 6.31 9.37 3.04
CA CYS A 16 5.20 8.89 3.88
C CYS A 16 3.88 9.63 3.54
N ASP A 17 3.96 10.90 3.12
CA ASP A 17 2.81 11.66 2.60
C ASP A 17 2.32 11.10 1.26
N ILE A 18 3.24 10.75 0.35
CA ILE A 18 2.90 10.14 -0.94
C ILE A 18 2.13 8.83 -0.77
N TRP A 19 2.54 7.99 0.19
CA TRP A 19 1.81 6.76 0.49
C TRP A 19 0.37 7.06 0.94
N SER A 20 0.22 8.06 1.81
CA SER A 20 -1.07 8.48 2.33
C SER A 20 -1.98 9.00 1.20
N VAL A 21 -1.42 9.77 0.25
CA VAL A 21 -2.11 10.18 -0.97
C VAL A 21 -2.55 8.96 -1.80
N GLY A 22 -1.69 7.97 -1.97
CA GLY A 22 -2.06 6.72 -2.66
C GLY A 22 -3.25 6.01 -2.01
N CYS A 23 -3.28 5.90 -0.67
CA CYS A 23 -4.42 5.32 0.05
C CYS A 23 -5.70 6.12 -0.16
N ILE A 24 -5.63 7.45 -0.05
CA ILE A 24 -6.78 8.35 -0.25
C ILE A 24 -7.33 8.21 -1.67
N LEU A 25 -6.46 8.12 -2.69
CA LEU A 25 -6.88 7.96 -4.07
C LEU A 25 -7.62 6.63 -4.30
N VAL A 26 -7.19 5.55 -3.66
CA VAL A 26 -7.93 4.28 -3.70
C VAL A 26 -9.26 4.42 -2.99
N GLU A 27 -9.29 5.01 -1.79
CA GLU A 27 -10.53 5.22 -1.04
C GLU A 27 -11.54 6.08 -1.81
N LEU A 28 -11.08 7.09 -2.55
CA LEU A 28 -11.95 7.92 -3.38
C LEU A 28 -12.59 7.14 -4.54
N CYS A 29 -11.92 6.12 -5.08
CA CYS A 29 -12.50 5.32 -6.17
C CYS A 29 -13.35 4.15 -5.64
N THR A 30 -13.01 3.55 -4.51
CA THR A 30 -13.74 2.41 -3.95
C THR A 30 -14.86 2.82 -2.98
N GLY A 31 -14.80 4.02 -2.41
CA GLY A 31 -15.71 4.49 -1.36
C GLY A 31 -15.43 3.90 0.03
N GLU A 32 -14.44 3.02 0.15
CA GLU A 32 -14.05 2.37 1.41
C GLU A 32 -12.53 2.48 1.61
N ALA A 33 -12.10 2.80 2.84
CA ALA A 33 -10.68 2.84 3.16
C ALA A 33 -10.01 1.48 2.94
N ILE A 34 -8.93 1.47 2.16
CA ILE A 34 -8.24 0.24 1.72
C ILE A 34 -7.59 -0.55 2.87
N PHE A 35 -7.18 0.14 3.94
CA PHE A 35 -6.52 -0.45 5.11
C PHE A 35 -7.19 0.00 6.41
N GLN A 36 -8.23 -0.72 6.84
CA GLN A 36 -8.94 -0.46 8.09
C GLN A 36 -8.50 -1.42 9.20
N THR A 37 -7.41 -1.10 9.90
CA THR A 37 -6.98 -1.89 11.06
C THR A 37 -6.10 -1.06 12.01
N HIS A 38 -6.17 -1.40 13.28
CA HIS A 38 -5.32 -0.86 14.35
C HIS A 38 -4.14 -1.78 14.69
N GLU A 39 -4.11 -3.00 14.14
CA GLU A 39 -3.08 -4.00 14.42
C GLU A 39 -2.00 -4.04 13.34
N ASN A 40 -0.73 -3.97 13.75
CA ASN A 40 0.39 -3.84 12.81
C ASN A 40 0.57 -5.07 11.90
N LEU A 41 0.42 -6.28 12.44
CA LEU A 41 0.56 -7.50 11.65
C LEU A 41 -0.57 -7.64 10.62
N GLU A 42 -1.79 -7.33 11.04
CA GLU A 42 -2.95 -7.33 10.15
C GLU A 42 -2.76 -6.31 9.04
N HIS A 43 -2.27 -5.11 9.35
CA HIS A 43 -2.04 -4.08 8.35
C HIS A 43 -0.98 -4.52 7.32
N LEU A 44 0.12 -5.15 7.76
CA LEU A 44 1.11 -5.74 6.86
C LEU A 44 0.50 -6.83 5.97
N ALA A 45 -0.38 -7.67 6.53
CA ALA A 45 -1.07 -8.71 5.78
C ALA A 45 -2.03 -8.13 4.75
N MET A 46 -2.76 -7.06 5.08
CA MET A 46 -3.60 -6.31 4.14
C MET A 46 -2.76 -5.71 3.01
N MET A 47 -1.62 -5.09 3.34
CA MET A 47 -0.71 -4.55 2.33
C MET A 47 -0.20 -5.66 1.40
N GLU A 48 0.26 -6.79 1.94
CA GLU A 48 0.74 -7.93 1.15
C GLU A 48 -0.35 -8.51 0.24
N ARG A 49 -1.60 -8.54 0.73
CA ARG A 49 -2.75 -8.99 -0.05
C ARG A 49 -3.06 -8.07 -1.23
N VAL A 50 -3.00 -6.76 -1.02
CA VAL A 50 -3.37 -5.74 -2.02
C VAL A 50 -2.26 -5.51 -3.05
N LEU A 51 -1.02 -5.39 -2.59
CA LEU A 51 0.13 -4.93 -3.38
C LEU A 51 1.08 -6.08 -3.79
N GLY A 52 1.00 -7.23 -3.12
CA GLY A 52 1.87 -8.38 -3.35
C GLY A 52 2.94 -8.55 -2.27
N PRO A 53 3.88 -9.50 -2.44
CA PRO A 53 4.82 -9.88 -1.38
C PRO A 53 5.70 -8.72 -0.92
N LEU A 54 5.83 -8.58 0.40
CA LEU A 54 6.71 -7.61 1.04
C LEU A 54 8.20 -7.93 0.73
N PRO A 55 9.02 -6.94 0.33
CA PRO A 55 10.44 -7.16 0.05
C PRO A 55 11.23 -7.56 1.30
N TYR A 56 12.06 -8.61 1.19
CA TYR A 56 12.83 -9.16 2.32
C TYR A 56 13.75 -8.12 3.00
N HIS A 57 14.31 -7.19 2.24
CA HIS A 57 15.22 -6.18 2.79
C HIS A 57 14.54 -5.19 3.75
N MET A 58 13.22 -5.02 3.67
CA MET A 58 12.47 -4.14 4.58
C MET A 58 12.33 -4.75 5.96
N PHE A 59 12.19 -6.07 6.02
CA PHE A 59 12.20 -6.82 7.28
C PHE A 59 13.52 -6.69 8.02
N LYS A 60 14.64 -6.66 7.29
CA LYS A 60 15.99 -6.51 7.85
C LYS A 60 16.28 -5.08 8.35
N ARG A 61 15.64 -4.07 7.76
CA ARG A 61 15.75 -2.66 8.21
C ARG A 61 14.83 -2.36 9.39
N ALA A 62 13.68 -3.02 9.46
CA ALA A 62 12.80 -2.92 10.61
C ALA A 62 13.52 -3.49 11.85
N ASP A 63 13.56 -2.69 12.91
CA ASP A 63 14.23 -2.94 14.21
C ASP A 63 14.02 -4.38 14.76
N ARG A 64 14.77 -4.79 15.80
CA ARG A 64 14.66 -6.11 16.48
C ARG A 64 13.22 -6.53 16.86
N HIS A 65 12.28 -5.59 16.90
CA HIS A 65 10.85 -5.85 17.08
C HIS A 65 10.12 -6.44 15.86
N SER A 66 10.77 -6.55 14.70
CA SER A 66 10.20 -7.10 13.46
C SER A 66 10.15 -8.63 13.45
N ASP A 67 11.00 -9.29 14.24
CA ASP A 67 11.07 -10.76 14.37
C ASP A 67 9.74 -11.40 14.78
N LYS A 68 8.87 -10.68 15.51
CA LYS A 68 7.54 -11.18 15.89
C LYS A 68 6.56 -11.25 14.71
N TYR A 69 6.80 -10.44 13.67
CA TYR A 69 5.98 -10.37 12.46
C TYR A 69 6.50 -11.27 11.35
N ILE A 70 7.72 -11.79 11.44
CA ILE A 70 8.36 -12.56 10.36
C ILE A 70 8.68 -13.97 10.87
N ARG A 71 8.24 -14.99 10.13
CA ARG A 71 8.69 -16.38 10.34
C ARG A 71 9.25 -16.93 9.03
N LYS A 72 10.45 -17.50 9.10
CA LYS A 72 11.13 -18.14 7.94
C LYS A 72 11.24 -17.22 6.71
N GLY A 73 11.45 -15.92 6.93
CA GLY A 73 11.58 -14.92 5.86
C GLY A 73 10.28 -14.51 5.18
N ARG A 74 9.12 -14.87 5.75
CA ARG A 74 7.79 -14.43 5.32
C ARG A 74 6.99 -13.84 6.48
N LEU A 75 5.94 -13.11 6.17
CA LEU A 75 5.01 -12.59 7.19
C LEU A 75 4.41 -13.76 7.99
N ASN A 76 4.37 -13.62 9.31
CA ASN A 76 3.79 -14.59 10.26
C ASN A 76 2.26 -14.49 10.25
N TRP A 77 1.66 -14.73 9.08
CA TRP A 77 0.23 -14.68 8.82
C TRP A 77 -0.20 -15.91 8.02
N PRO A 78 -1.33 -16.57 8.36
CA PRO A 78 -2.35 -16.18 9.33
C PRO A 78 -2.10 -16.60 10.78
N GLU A 79 -1.03 -17.34 11.09
CA GLU A 79 -0.83 -17.93 12.43
C GLU A 79 -0.65 -16.89 13.55
N GLY A 80 -0.22 -15.67 13.22
CA GLY A 80 -0.14 -14.55 14.14
C GLY A 80 -1.40 -13.70 14.25
N CYS A 81 -2.52 -14.07 13.58
CA CYS A 81 -3.73 -13.26 13.59
C CYS A 81 -4.31 -13.09 15.01
N THR A 82 -4.77 -11.89 15.32
CA THR A 82 -5.39 -11.56 16.61
C THR A 82 -6.82 -12.10 16.73
N SER A 83 -7.55 -12.21 15.62
CA SER A 83 -8.94 -12.66 15.58
C SER A 83 -9.32 -13.33 14.24
N ARG A 84 -10.44 -14.08 14.24
CA ARG A 84 -11.00 -14.67 13.01
C ARG A 84 -11.58 -13.59 12.09
N GLU A 85 -12.04 -12.49 12.67
CA GLU A 85 -12.58 -11.32 11.99
C GLU A 85 -11.49 -10.62 11.18
N SER A 86 -10.30 -10.43 11.79
CA SER A 86 -9.11 -9.90 11.11
C SER A 86 -8.69 -10.81 9.94
N MET A 87 -8.75 -12.14 10.14
CA MET A 87 -8.47 -13.10 9.07
C MET A 87 -9.41 -12.92 7.86
N LYS A 88 -10.71 -12.82 8.12
CA LYS A 88 -11.72 -12.61 7.09
C LYS A 88 -11.56 -11.25 6.40
N ALA A 89 -11.25 -10.20 7.14
CA ALA A 89 -11.03 -8.86 6.60
C ALA A 89 -9.89 -8.86 5.58
N VAL A 90 -8.73 -9.43 5.93
CA VAL A 90 -7.59 -9.56 5.00
C VAL A 90 -7.95 -10.43 3.79
N MET A 91 -8.63 -11.56 3.98
CA MET A 91 -8.96 -12.46 2.87
C MET A 91 -9.96 -11.84 1.87
N LYS A 92 -10.86 -10.98 2.35
CA LYS A 92 -11.85 -10.26 1.53
C LYS A 92 -11.20 -9.23 0.60
N LEU A 93 -10.05 -8.69 0.96
CA LEU A 93 -9.35 -7.71 0.13
C LEU A 93 -8.92 -8.34 -1.20
N SER A 94 -9.18 -7.57 -2.27
CA SER A 94 -8.75 -7.88 -3.63
C SER A 94 -7.42 -7.17 -3.94
N ARG A 95 -6.73 -7.62 -4.99
CA ARG A 95 -5.53 -6.92 -5.47
C ARG A 95 -5.89 -5.51 -5.94
N LEU A 96 -4.93 -4.59 -5.81
CA LEU A 96 -5.08 -3.19 -6.22
C LEU A 96 -5.70 -3.04 -7.62
N GLN A 97 -5.19 -3.80 -8.58
CA GLN A 97 -5.66 -3.80 -9.97
C GLN A 97 -7.15 -4.12 -10.06
N ASN A 98 -7.60 -5.16 -9.36
CA ASN A 98 -8.99 -5.59 -9.37
C ASN A 98 -9.90 -4.55 -8.69
N LEU A 99 -9.43 -3.95 -7.58
CA LEU A 99 -10.18 -2.89 -6.89
C LEU A 99 -10.42 -1.70 -7.83
N VAL A 100 -9.41 -1.29 -8.58
CA VAL A 100 -9.55 -0.17 -9.52
C VAL A 100 -10.38 -0.54 -10.74
N MET A 101 -10.14 -1.69 -11.36
CA MET A 101 -10.88 -2.13 -12.55
C MET A 101 -12.38 -2.31 -12.31
N GLN A 102 -12.79 -2.57 -11.06
CA GLN A 102 -14.21 -2.66 -10.69
C GLN A 102 -14.89 -1.30 -10.53
N ASN A 103 -14.12 -0.22 -10.33
CA ASN A 103 -14.65 1.11 -9.98
C ASN A 103 -14.27 2.21 -10.99
N VAL A 104 -13.39 1.93 -11.95
CA VAL A 104 -12.90 2.90 -12.94
C VAL A 104 -12.93 2.27 -14.33
N ASP A 105 -13.65 2.88 -15.27
CA ASP A 105 -13.87 2.32 -16.61
C ASP A 105 -12.72 2.63 -17.59
N GLN A 106 -12.57 3.89 -18.02
CA GLN A 106 -11.73 4.23 -19.19
C GLN A 106 -10.29 4.60 -18.86
N ALA A 107 -10.00 5.04 -17.62
CA ALA A 107 -8.66 5.47 -17.17
C ALA A 107 -8.01 4.47 -16.20
N ALA A 108 -8.54 3.24 -16.11
CA ALA A 108 -8.10 2.26 -15.13
C ALA A 108 -6.60 1.95 -15.25
N GLY A 109 -6.07 1.83 -16.46
CA GLY A 109 -4.65 1.51 -16.71
C GLY A 109 -3.70 2.56 -16.13
N ASP A 110 -3.84 3.81 -16.56
CA ASP A 110 -2.99 4.91 -16.09
C ASP A 110 -3.17 5.20 -14.60
N PHE A 111 -4.38 5.01 -14.07
CA PHE A 111 -4.64 5.19 -12.65
C PHE A 111 -4.01 4.08 -11.81
N ILE A 112 -4.08 2.83 -12.26
CA ILE A 112 -3.39 1.69 -11.63
C ILE A 112 -1.89 1.94 -11.62
N ASP A 113 -1.31 2.37 -12.73
CA ASP A 113 0.14 2.63 -12.83
C ASP A 113 0.58 3.74 -11.86
N LEU A 114 -0.19 4.83 -11.79
CA LEU A 114 0.02 5.89 -10.80
C LEU A 114 -0.01 5.32 -9.37
N LEU A 115 -1.05 4.57 -9.03
CA LEU A 115 -1.22 4.00 -7.68
C LEU A 115 -0.10 3.02 -7.33
N GLN A 116 0.36 2.20 -8.28
CA GLN A 116 1.51 1.30 -8.08
C GLN A 116 2.80 2.09 -7.80
N GLY A 117 2.98 3.26 -8.42
CA GLY A 117 4.09 4.15 -8.13
C GLY A 117 4.00 4.85 -6.76
N LEU A 118 2.81 5.26 -6.35
CA LEU A 118 2.55 5.91 -5.04
C LEU A 118 2.62 4.91 -3.88
N LEU A 119 2.14 3.68 -4.09
CA LEU A 119 2.06 2.62 -3.08
C LEU A 119 3.24 1.63 -3.15
N LYS A 120 4.42 2.08 -3.60
CA LYS A 120 5.63 1.26 -3.47
C LYS A 120 6.07 1.15 -2.02
N TYR A 121 6.45 -0.05 -1.64
CA TYR A 121 6.92 -0.35 -0.30
C TYR A 121 8.20 0.41 0.08
N ASP A 122 9.22 0.36 -0.80
CA ASP A 122 10.49 1.04 -0.55
C ASP A 122 10.37 2.55 -0.83
N PRO A 123 10.56 3.43 0.17
CA PRO A 123 10.45 4.87 0.01
C PRO A 123 11.36 5.45 -1.07
N SER A 124 12.56 4.90 -1.28
CA SER A 124 13.47 5.38 -2.33
C SER A 124 13.00 5.09 -3.75
N SER A 125 12.14 4.09 -3.91
CA SER A 125 11.61 3.70 -5.23
C SER A 125 10.24 4.31 -5.54
N ARG A 126 9.60 4.92 -4.52
CA ARG A 126 8.27 5.51 -4.55
C ARG A 126 8.29 6.83 -5.32
N LEU A 127 7.23 7.09 -6.08
CA LEU A 127 7.10 8.36 -6.81
C LEU A 127 7.17 9.55 -5.86
N THR A 128 7.82 10.62 -6.27
CA THR A 128 7.69 11.92 -5.62
C THR A 128 6.41 12.62 -6.07
N ALA A 129 5.93 13.62 -5.33
CA ALA A 129 4.77 14.43 -5.74
C ALA A 129 4.98 15.06 -7.13
N ARG A 130 6.20 15.52 -7.42
CA ARG A 130 6.54 16.13 -8.71
C ARG A 130 6.45 15.13 -9.87
N GLU A 131 6.91 13.90 -9.67
CA GLU A 131 6.81 12.84 -10.68
C GLU A 131 5.37 12.38 -10.85
N ALA A 132 4.63 12.21 -9.75
CA ALA A 132 3.23 11.86 -9.76
C ALA A 132 2.38 12.87 -10.55
N LEU A 133 2.59 14.17 -10.37
CA LEU A 133 1.87 15.21 -11.13
C LEU A 133 2.16 15.20 -12.64
N ARG A 134 3.27 14.60 -13.07
CA ARG A 134 3.65 14.44 -14.48
C ARG A 134 3.15 13.14 -15.09
N HIS A 135 2.45 12.31 -14.32
CA HIS A 135 1.97 11.01 -14.76
C HIS A 135 0.96 11.14 -15.92
N PRO A 136 0.92 10.18 -16.88
CA PRO A 136 -0.09 10.13 -17.95
C PRO A 136 -1.53 10.33 -17.45
N PHE A 137 -1.85 9.76 -16.28
CA PHE A 137 -3.14 9.96 -15.61
C PHE A 137 -3.56 11.44 -15.48
N PHE A 138 -2.64 12.34 -15.13
CA PHE A 138 -2.93 13.77 -15.01
C PHE A 138 -2.64 14.54 -16.31
N THR A 139 -1.72 14.08 -17.15
CA THR A 139 -1.25 14.85 -18.32
C THR A 139 -2.02 14.56 -19.60
N GLN A 140 -2.57 13.35 -19.78
CA GLN A 140 -3.34 12.99 -20.97
C GLN A 140 -4.83 13.36 -20.88
N GLY A 141 -5.34 13.61 -19.66
CA GLY A 141 -6.76 13.92 -19.41
C GLY A 141 -7.12 15.41 -19.26
N PHE A 142 -6.16 16.29 -18.97
CA PHE A 142 -6.48 17.68 -18.58
C PHE A 142 -6.80 18.64 -19.74
N TRP A 143 -6.54 18.28 -21.00
CA TRP A 143 -6.73 19.16 -22.18
C TRP A 143 -7.87 18.76 -23.12
N ARG A 144 -8.79 17.88 -22.71
CA ARG A 144 -10.01 17.55 -23.49
C ARG A 144 -11.29 18.09 -22.85
N ARG A 145 -11.29 19.36 -22.46
CA ARG A 145 -12.52 20.14 -22.20
C ARG A 145 -12.42 21.51 -22.83
#